data_AF-A0A519KRE2-F1
#
_entry.id   AF-A0A519KRE2-F1
#
_cell.length_a   1.000
_cell.length_b   1.000
_cell.length_c   1.000
_cell.angle_alpha   90.00
_cell.angle_beta   90.00
_cell.angle_gamma   90.00
#
_symmetry.space_group_name_H-M   'P 1'
#
loop_
_entity.id
_entity.type
_entity.pdbx_description
1 polymer ?
#
loop_
_entity_poly.entity_id
_entity_poly.type
_entity_poly.pdbx_seq_one_letter_code
_entity_poly.pdbx_strand_id
1 'polypeptide(L)' 'MAFVPFDDRDGWIWVNGDFVPWREAKTHVLTHALHYGSSVFEGERMYA' A
#
# COMPACT_ATOMS: atom_id res chain seq x y z
N MET A 1 20.82 8.65 -6.22
CA MET A 1 20.15 7.48 -6.80
C MET A 1 18.67 7.68 -6.60
N ALA A 2 17.91 7.91 -7.67
CA ALA A 2 16.46 7.89 -7.53
C ALA A 2 16.08 6.42 -7.26
N PHE A 3 15.80 6.13 -5.98
CA PHE A 3 15.31 4.85 -5.52
C PHE A 3 14.04 4.53 -6.30
N VAL A 4 13.84 3.26 -6.68
CA VAL A 4 12.58 2.82 -7.27
C VAL A 4 11.43 3.26 -6.34
N PRO A 5 10.43 4.00 -6.85
CA PRO A 5 9.38 4.57 -6.01
C PRO A 5 8.53 3.45 -5.39
N PHE A 6 7.80 3.78 -4.32
CA PHE A 6 7.06 2.75 -3.56
C PHE A 6 5.91 2.13 -4.34
N ASP A 7 5.35 2.81 -5.33
CA ASP A 7 4.25 2.31 -6.15
C ASP A 7 4.71 1.38 -7.29
N ASP A 8 5.99 1.42 -7.67
CA ASP A 8 6.55 0.66 -8.80
C ASP A 8 7.51 -0.46 -8.35
N ARG A 9 7.00 -1.44 -7.59
CA ARG A 9 7.78 -2.58 -7.09
C ARG A 9 7.18 -3.91 -7.52
N ASP A 10 8.03 -4.94 -7.55
CA ASP A 10 7.58 -6.32 -7.74
C ASP A 10 7.15 -6.92 -6.39
N GLY A 11 6.20 -7.85 -6.43
CA GLY A 11 5.65 -8.51 -5.26
C GLY A 11 4.13 -8.41 -5.17
N TRP A 12 3.61 -8.68 -3.97
CA TRP A 12 2.19 -8.78 -3.70
C TRP A 12 1.82 -7.95 -2.47
N ILE A 13 0.63 -7.35 -2.50
CA ILE A 13 0.02 -6.70 -1.34
C ILE A 13 -1.28 -7.43 -1.05
N TRP A 14 -1.56 -7.69 0.23
CA TRP A 14 -2.85 -8.24 0.64
C TRP A 14 -3.87 -7.10 0.78
N VAL A 15 -4.97 -7.17 0.02
CA VAL A 15 -6.02 -6.14 -0.01
C VAL A 15 -7.39 -6.82 -0.09
N ASN A 16 -8.31 -6.45 0.80
CA ASN A 16 -9.71 -6.90 0.78
C ASN A 16 -9.94 -8.43 0.75
N GLY A 17 -9.05 -9.23 1.36
CA GLY A 17 -9.20 -10.68 1.40
C GLY A 17 -8.18 -11.44 0.56
N ASP A 18 -7.59 -10.80 -0.45
CA ASP A 18 -6.80 -11.47 -1.48
C ASP A 18 -5.41 -10.84 -1.68
N PHE A 19 -4.48 -11.63 -2.22
CA PHE A 19 -3.20 -11.11 -2.70
C PHE A 19 -3.37 -10.54 -4.11
N VAL A 20 -3.00 -9.27 -4.28
CA VAL A 20 -2.98 -8.59 -5.57
C VAL A 20 -1.55 -8.22 -5.96
N PRO A 21 -1.21 -8.16 -7.26
CA PRO A 21 0.07 -7.62 -7.69
C PRO A 21 0.29 -6.22 -7.10
N TRP A 22 1.52 -5.92 -6.68
CA TRP A 22 1.86 -4.66 -5.98
C TRP A 22 1.27 -3.40 -6.65
N ARG A 23 1.39 -3.32 -7.98
CA ARG A 23 0.92 -2.18 -8.79
C ARG A 23 -0.61 -2.06 -8.88
N GLU A 24 -1.36 -3.09 -8.48
CA GLU A 24 -2.83 -3.11 -8.48
C GLU A 24 -3.45 -2.68 -7.15
N ALA A 25 -2.66 -2.58 -6.08
CA ALA A 25 -3.09 -2.07 -4.78
C ALA A 25 -3.32 -0.54 -4.82
N LYS A 26 -4.38 -0.11 -5.51
CA LYS A 26 -4.73 1.30 -5.74
C LYS A 26 -5.95 1.72 -4.92
N THR A 27 -6.05 3.02 -4.66
CA THR A 27 -7.27 3.66 -4.14
C THR A 27 -7.61 4.86 -5.02
N HIS A 28 -8.87 5.30 -5.00
CA HIS A 28 -9.30 6.46 -5.79
C HIS A 28 -8.82 7.77 -5.16
N VAL A 29 -8.57 8.79 -5.97
CA VAL A 29 -8.10 10.12 -5.49
C VAL A 29 -9.13 10.83 -4.61
N LEU A 30 -10.40 10.42 -4.66
CA LEU A 30 -11.48 10.93 -3.81
C LEU A 30 -11.73 10.07 -2.56
N THR A 31 -10.82 9.16 -2.22
CA THR A 31 -10.95 8.34 -1.00
C THR A 31 -10.91 9.24 0.24
N HIS A 32 -11.95 9.13 1.08
CA HIS A 32 -12.16 9.98 2.25
C HIS A 32 -10.93 10.07 3.17
N ALA A 33 -10.22 8.95 3.38
CA ALA A 33 -9.01 8.93 4.21
C ALA A 33 -7.88 9.84 3.72
N LEU A 34 -7.78 10.08 2.40
CA LEU A 34 -6.77 10.97 1.83
C LEU A 34 -7.07 12.45 2.09
N HIS A 35 -8.35 12.81 2.25
CA HIS A 35 -8.78 14.21 2.43
C HIS A 35 -9.02 14.55 3.89
N TYR A 36 -9.40 13.56 4.71
CA TYR A 36 -9.88 13.78 6.07
C TYR A 36 -9.15 12.95 7.13
N GLY A 37 -8.08 12.23 6.77
CA GLY A 37 -7.22 11.51 7.73
C GLY A 37 -7.88 10.31 8.41
N SER A 38 -8.98 9.77 7.87
CA SER A 38 -9.74 8.66 8.44
C SER A 38 -9.10 7.28 8.16
N SER A 39 -7.86 7.07 8.58
CA SER A 39 -7.14 5.80 8.44
C SER A 39 -6.31 5.49 9.68
N VAL A 40 -6.09 4.20 9.94
CA VAL A 40 -5.18 3.69 10.98
C VAL A 40 -4.12 2.81 10.33
N PHE A 41 -2.92 2.75 10.91
CA PHE A 41 -1.85 1.84 10.48
C PHE A 41 -1.09 1.33 11.70
N GLU A 42 -0.44 0.19 11.55
CA GLU A 42 0.47 -0.40 12.53
C GLU A 42 1.81 -0.69 11.85
N GLY A 43 2.86 -0.89 12.65
CA GLY A 43 4.22 -1.17 12.18
C GLY A 43 4.77 -2.45 12.78
N GLU A 44 5.17 -3.39 11.93
CA GLU A 44 5.72 -4.68 12.34
C GLU A 44 7.18 -4.83 11.89
N ARG A 45 7.96 -5.63 12.63
CA ARG A 45 9.34 -5.98 12.26
C ARG A 45 9.54 -7.49 12.31
N MET A 46 9.99 -8.06 11.20
CA MET A 46 10.28 -9.49 11.06
C MET A 46 11.79 -9.75 11.03
N TYR A 47 12.22 -10.81 11.70
CA TYR A 47 13.59 -11.34 11.70
C TYR A 47 13.54 -12.83 11.34
N ALA A 48 14.67 -13.36 10.84
CA ALA A 48 14.83 -14.77 10.51
C ALA A 48 15.16 -15.62 11.76
#